data_AF-A0A8C9R2I5-F1
#
_entry.id   AF-A0A8C9R2I5-F1
#
_cell.length_a   1.000
_cell.length_b   1.000
_cell.length_c   1.000
_cell.angle_alpha   90.00
_cell.angle_beta   90.00
_cell.angle_gamma   90.00
#
_symmetry.space_group_name_H-M   'P 1'
#
loop_
_entity.id
_entity.type
_entity.pdbx_description
1 polymer ?
#
loop_
_entity_poly.entity_id
_entity_poly.type
_entity_poly.pdbx_seq_one_letter_code
_entity_poly.pdbx_strand_id
1 'polypeptide(L)'
;LQLCLLLSTVPSLVFVDAATGRVVCRNGLLVVQDDPEGLEFPWGPKPFAEVVAGPLLKNTGQTVDSSSLDGTYVGVYFSAHWCPPCRTLTRALLQSYHRVREAGQQLEIVFVSADRSEDSFKQYFSEMPWLAVPYSDQARRSRLNRLYGIHGIPTLILLDTEGQVITRQGRIEVLNDPACKRFPWHPQPVMKLSETNAAQLHEGPCLVLFVDAEEECELQPAQQLIQPIAEELLAIHKAKEEDTPLLFFVAGEDDMSDSLRDYTNLPEAAPLLTILDMSARAKYMCDVDEITPTVVKQFVSDFLEEKLKPEPI
;
A
#
# COMPACT_ATOMS: atom_id res chain seq x y z
N LEU A 1 -0.90 -32.31 10.72
CA LEU A 1 -1.44 -31.16 11.46
C LEU A 1 -0.61 -30.99 12.73
N GLN A 2 0.34 -30.06 12.73
CA GLN A 2 1.19 -29.78 13.88
C GLN A 2 0.88 -28.35 14.32
N LEU A 3 0.17 -28.20 15.44
CA LEU A 3 -0.11 -26.89 16.04
C LEU A 3 1.19 -26.37 16.67
N CYS A 4 1.65 -25.20 16.23
CA CYS A 4 2.72 -24.45 16.91
C CYS A 4 2.08 -23.26 17.62
N LEU A 5 2.00 -23.33 18.96
CA LEU A 5 1.50 -22.25 19.81
C LEU A 5 2.68 -21.33 20.17
N LEU A 6 2.77 -20.16 19.53
CA LEU A 6 3.65 -19.08 19.97
C LEU A 6 2.87 -18.09 20.86
N LEU A 7 3.53 -17.70 21.96
CA LEU A 7 3.02 -16.91 23.07
C LEU A 7 2.56 -15.51 22.64
N SER A 8 1.24 -15.33 22.54
CA SER A 8 0.54 -14.05 22.70
C SER A 8 -0.71 -14.33 23.53
N THR A 9 -1.17 -13.40 24.36
CA THR A 9 -2.34 -13.58 25.25
C THR A 9 -3.67 -13.79 24.51
N VAL A 10 -3.65 -13.73 23.18
CA VAL A 10 -4.75 -14.08 22.29
C VAL A 10 -4.40 -15.41 21.61
N PRO A 11 -5.26 -16.45 21.66
CA PRO A 11 -5.03 -17.64 20.88
C PRO A 11 -4.96 -17.26 19.40
N SER A 12 -3.93 -17.75 18.69
CA SER A 12 -3.75 -17.52 17.25
C SER A 12 -3.75 -18.87 16.55
N LEU A 13 -4.49 -18.98 15.44
CA LEU A 13 -4.48 -20.15 14.57
C LEU A 13 -3.83 -19.75 13.26
N VAL A 14 -2.75 -20.44 12.88
CA VAL A 14 -2.06 -20.23 11.61
C VAL A 14 -2.18 -21.50 10.79
N PHE A 15 -2.65 -21.39 9.55
CA PHE A 15 -2.64 -22.49 8.60
C PHE A 15 -1.33 -22.47 7.82
N VAL A 16 -0.69 -23.63 7.71
CA VAL A 16 0.57 -23.82 6.99
C VAL A 16 0.37 -24.96 6.01
N ASP A 17 0.82 -24.76 4.77
CA ASP A 17 0.83 -25.78 3.74
C ASP A 17 1.87 -26.84 4.13
N ALA A 18 1.42 -28.09 4.26
CA ALA A 18 2.26 -29.16 4.81
C ALA A 18 3.38 -29.61 3.85
N ALA A 19 3.25 -29.36 2.54
CA ALA A 19 4.23 -29.75 1.54
C ALA A 19 5.35 -28.72 1.40
N THR A 20 5.00 -27.44 1.49
CA THR A 20 5.91 -26.31 1.25
C THR A 20 6.39 -25.65 2.54
N GLY A 21 5.72 -25.89 3.67
CA GLY A 21 5.97 -25.20 4.94
C GLY A 21 5.57 -23.72 4.93
N ARG A 22 4.92 -23.23 3.86
CA ARG A 22 4.50 -21.83 3.73
C ARG A 22 3.25 -21.55 4.55
N VAL A 23 3.21 -20.39 5.18
CA VAL A 23 2.01 -19.92 5.87
C VAL A 23 0.93 -19.61 4.83
N VAL A 24 -0.20 -20.30 4.93
CA VAL A 24 -1.39 -20.18 4.08
C VAL A 24 -2.33 -19.10 4.61
N CYS A 25 -2.47 -19.02 5.93
CA CYS A 25 -3.32 -18.02 6.58
C CYS A 25 -2.83 -17.75 8.01
N ARG A 26 -2.54 -16.49 8.34
CA ARG A 26 -2.11 -16.09 9.70
C ARG A 26 -3.28 -15.91 10.69
N ASN A 27 -4.49 -15.68 10.21
CA ASN A 27 -5.68 -15.35 11.01
C ASN A 27 -6.73 -16.48 10.99
N GLY A 28 -6.29 -17.72 11.15
CA GLY A 28 -7.12 -18.91 10.98
C GLY A 28 -8.35 -18.99 11.87
N LEU A 29 -8.33 -18.39 13.07
CA LEU A 29 -9.51 -18.38 13.95
C LEU A 29 -10.67 -17.59 13.33
N LEU A 30 -10.38 -16.40 12.80
CA LEU A 30 -11.38 -15.55 12.15
C LEU A 30 -11.98 -16.27 10.95
N VAL A 31 -11.12 -16.94 10.17
CA VAL A 31 -11.55 -17.65 8.98
C VAL A 31 -12.44 -18.84 9.29
N VAL A 32 -12.09 -19.65 10.30
CA VAL A 32 -12.92 -20.79 10.73
C VAL A 32 -14.25 -20.31 11.31
N GLN A 33 -14.27 -19.16 11.99
CA GLN A 33 -15.50 -18.57 12.50
C GLN A 33 -16.43 -18.11 11.35
N ASP A 34 -15.88 -17.55 10.29
CA ASP A 34 -16.64 -17.05 9.13
C ASP A 34 -17.05 -18.16 8.15
N ASP A 35 -16.33 -19.27 8.12
CA ASP A 35 -16.58 -20.45 7.28
C ASP A 35 -16.62 -21.74 8.14
N PRO A 36 -17.65 -21.90 8.98
CA PRO A 36 -17.73 -23.03 9.92
C PRO A 36 -17.89 -24.38 9.22
N GLU A 37 -18.35 -24.38 7.96
CA GLU A 37 -18.51 -25.58 7.13
C GLU A 37 -17.27 -25.90 6.29
N GLY A 38 -16.26 -25.02 6.28
CA GLY A 38 -15.02 -25.23 5.53
C GLY A 38 -15.17 -25.21 4.01
N LEU A 39 -16.18 -24.53 3.49
CA LEU A 39 -16.46 -24.43 2.05
C LEU A 39 -15.37 -23.68 1.29
N GLU A 40 -14.63 -22.82 1.97
CA GLU A 40 -13.54 -22.01 1.42
C GLU A 40 -12.16 -22.64 1.69
N PHE A 41 -12.10 -23.87 2.20
CA PHE A 41 -10.84 -24.60 2.41
C PHE A 41 -10.21 -25.04 1.07
N PRO A 42 -8.88 -24.92 0.87
CA PRO A 42 -7.90 -24.34 1.80
C PRO A 42 -8.01 -22.82 1.86
N TRP A 43 -7.98 -22.28 3.08
CA TRP A 43 -8.17 -20.85 3.35
C TRP A 43 -6.98 -19.96 3.00
N GLY A 44 -6.29 -20.29 1.91
CA GLY A 44 -5.16 -19.53 1.38
C GLY A 44 -5.58 -18.27 0.64
N PRO A 45 -4.59 -17.46 0.22
CA PRO A 45 -4.84 -16.38 -0.71
C PRO A 45 -5.46 -16.95 -2.00
N LYS A 46 -6.68 -16.53 -2.29
CA LYS A 46 -7.37 -16.84 -3.54
C LYS A 46 -7.12 -15.74 -4.56
N PRO A 47 -6.99 -16.05 -5.86
CA PRO A 47 -6.89 -15.03 -6.90
C PRO A 47 -8.08 -14.07 -6.83
N PHE A 48 -7.85 -12.78 -7.09
CA PHE A 48 -8.91 -11.77 -7.07
C PHE A 48 -10.12 -12.16 -7.92
N ALA A 49 -9.88 -12.69 -9.13
CA ALA A 49 -10.91 -13.13 -10.06
C ALA A 49 -11.86 -14.18 -9.45
N GLU A 50 -11.35 -15.11 -8.63
CA GLU A 50 -12.17 -16.09 -7.93
C GLU A 50 -13.01 -15.43 -6.84
N VAL A 51 -12.41 -14.51 -6.08
CA VAL A 51 -13.08 -13.89 -4.93
C VAL A 51 -14.18 -12.91 -5.36
N VAL A 52 -13.97 -12.18 -6.45
CA VAL A 52 -14.95 -11.22 -7.00
C VAL A 52 -16.04 -11.88 -7.85
N ALA A 53 -15.83 -13.15 -8.24
CA ALA A 53 -16.66 -13.88 -9.19
C ALA A 53 -18.17 -13.72 -8.97
N GLY A 54 -18.90 -13.44 -10.05
CA GLY A 54 -20.35 -13.34 -10.09
C GLY A 54 -20.85 -11.94 -10.46
N PRO A 55 -22.16 -11.68 -10.28
CA PRO A 55 -22.78 -10.43 -10.71
C PRO A 55 -22.25 -9.22 -9.94
N LEU A 56 -21.96 -8.16 -10.68
CA LEU A 56 -21.62 -6.81 -10.20
C LEU A 56 -22.69 -5.83 -10.65
N LEU A 57 -22.99 -4.83 -9.83
CA LEU A 57 -24.00 -3.82 -10.09
C LEU A 57 -23.39 -2.59 -10.76
N LYS A 58 -24.11 -2.01 -11.70
CA LYS A 58 -23.97 -0.61 -12.13
C LYS A 58 -24.91 0.28 -11.31
N ASN A 59 -24.58 1.55 -11.18
CA ASN A 59 -25.44 2.53 -10.51
C ASN A 59 -26.81 2.71 -11.19
N THR A 60 -26.96 2.26 -12.44
CA THR A 60 -28.23 2.19 -13.18
C THR A 60 -29.13 1.03 -12.76
N GLY A 61 -28.68 0.17 -11.84
CA GLY A 61 -29.37 -1.06 -11.44
C GLY A 61 -29.13 -2.24 -12.38
N GLN A 62 -28.42 -2.04 -13.49
CA GLN A 62 -28.01 -3.13 -14.37
C GLN A 62 -26.94 -4.00 -13.71
N THR A 63 -26.93 -5.28 -14.05
CA THR A 63 -25.92 -6.23 -13.59
C THR A 63 -24.98 -6.57 -14.75
N VAL A 64 -23.69 -6.66 -14.46
CA VAL A 64 -22.65 -7.19 -15.36
C VAL A 64 -21.92 -8.33 -14.67
N ASP A 65 -21.41 -9.28 -15.46
CA ASP A 65 -20.59 -10.36 -14.91
C ASP A 65 -19.18 -9.86 -14.57
N SER A 66 -18.56 -10.40 -13.53
CA SER A 66 -17.20 -10.05 -13.14
C SER A 66 -16.14 -10.28 -14.22
N SER A 67 -16.39 -11.15 -15.21
CA SER A 67 -15.51 -11.31 -16.39
C SER A 67 -15.37 -10.03 -17.22
N SER A 68 -16.23 -9.03 -17.04
CA SER A 68 -16.03 -7.71 -17.66
C SER A 68 -14.80 -6.97 -17.14
N LEU A 69 -14.17 -7.46 -16.06
CA LEU A 69 -12.96 -6.89 -15.48
C LEU A 69 -11.68 -7.46 -16.13
N ASP A 70 -11.79 -8.55 -16.90
CA ASP A 70 -10.64 -9.24 -17.49
C ASP A 70 -9.85 -8.29 -18.42
N GLY A 71 -8.53 -8.20 -18.21
CA GLY A 71 -7.67 -7.32 -19.01
C GLY A 71 -7.83 -5.83 -18.72
N THR A 72 -8.44 -5.47 -17.59
CA THR A 72 -8.56 -4.08 -17.11
C THR A 72 -7.77 -3.88 -15.81
N TYR A 73 -7.27 -2.67 -15.57
CA TYR A 73 -6.85 -2.27 -14.23
C TYR A 73 -8.09 -2.20 -13.34
N VAL A 74 -8.02 -2.76 -12.14
CA VAL A 74 -9.16 -2.81 -11.22
C VAL A 74 -8.84 -2.08 -9.92
N GLY A 75 -9.58 -1.02 -9.62
CA GLY A 75 -9.58 -0.39 -8.31
C GLY A 75 -10.60 -1.04 -7.38
N VAL A 76 -10.19 -1.82 -6.39
CA VAL A 76 -11.08 -2.35 -5.35
C VAL A 76 -11.24 -1.30 -4.26
N TYR A 77 -12.42 -0.68 -4.20
CA TYR A 77 -12.68 0.50 -3.38
C TYR A 77 -13.56 0.17 -2.17
N PHE A 78 -12.95 0.18 -0.98
CA PHE A 78 -13.63 -0.06 0.30
C PHE A 78 -14.04 1.27 0.91
N SER A 79 -15.35 1.49 1.07
CA SER A 79 -15.87 2.80 1.48
C SER A 79 -17.29 2.70 2.07
N ALA A 80 -17.77 3.80 2.66
CA ALA A 80 -19.14 3.93 3.14
C ALA A 80 -19.60 5.39 3.18
N HIS A 81 -20.92 5.62 3.04
CA HIS A 81 -21.52 6.95 2.99
C HIS A 81 -21.32 7.74 4.30
N TRP A 82 -21.47 7.04 5.42
CA TRP A 82 -21.42 7.60 6.78
C TRP A 82 -20.02 8.10 7.16
N CYS A 83 -18.98 7.71 6.42
CA CYS A 83 -17.58 8.02 6.67
C CYS A 83 -17.19 9.37 6.00
N PRO A 84 -16.82 10.42 6.75
CA PRO A 84 -16.42 11.70 6.16
C PRO A 84 -15.19 11.65 5.23
N PRO A 85 -14.05 11.02 5.60
CA PRO A 85 -12.89 10.97 4.71
C PRO A 85 -13.17 10.18 3.43
N CYS A 86 -14.12 9.24 3.49
CA CYS A 86 -14.58 8.46 2.34
C CYS A 86 -15.17 9.34 1.24
N ARG A 87 -16.05 10.28 1.60
CA ARG A 87 -16.66 11.21 0.63
C ARG A 87 -15.64 12.11 -0.06
N THR A 88 -14.58 12.52 0.66
CA THR A 88 -13.48 13.29 0.06
C THR A 88 -12.75 12.45 -0.99
N LEU A 89 -12.38 11.20 -0.66
CA LEU A 89 -11.71 10.33 -1.61
C LEU A 89 -12.60 10.01 -2.83
N THR A 90 -13.91 9.80 -2.65
CA THR A 90 -14.82 9.54 -3.78
C THR A 90 -14.78 10.65 -4.83
N ARG A 91 -14.78 11.92 -4.41
CA ARG A 91 -14.72 13.05 -5.34
C ARG A 91 -13.41 13.08 -6.13
N ALA A 92 -12.28 12.85 -5.46
CA ALA A 92 -10.98 12.77 -6.12
C ALA A 92 -10.94 11.57 -7.09
N LEU A 93 -11.40 10.41 -6.63
CA LEU A 93 -11.43 9.17 -7.40
C LEU A 93 -12.33 9.25 -8.64
N LEU A 94 -13.45 9.97 -8.57
CA LEU A 94 -14.29 10.27 -9.74
C LEU A 94 -13.51 11.01 -10.82
N GLN A 95 -12.78 12.07 -10.43
CA GLN A 95 -11.97 12.83 -11.40
C GLN A 95 -10.86 11.97 -11.98
N SER A 96 -10.17 11.19 -11.14
CA SER A 96 -9.11 10.29 -11.60
C SER A 96 -9.63 9.21 -12.53
N TYR A 97 -10.78 8.61 -12.23
CA TYR A 97 -11.45 7.60 -13.06
C TYR A 97 -11.72 8.15 -14.47
N HIS A 98 -12.31 9.34 -14.57
CA HIS A 98 -12.56 9.97 -15.87
C HIS A 98 -11.26 10.27 -16.61
N ARG A 99 -10.26 10.91 -15.97
CA ARG A 99 -8.97 11.24 -16.61
C ARG A 99 -8.24 10.01 -17.15
N VAL A 100 -8.16 8.94 -16.35
CA VAL A 100 -7.48 7.71 -16.73
C VAL A 100 -8.16 7.06 -17.95
N ARG A 101 -9.50 7.00 -17.95
CA ARG A 101 -10.26 6.45 -19.09
C ARG A 101 -10.19 7.34 -20.34
N GLU A 102 -10.22 8.67 -20.17
CA GLU A 102 -10.04 9.64 -21.27
C GLU A 102 -8.64 9.54 -21.90
N ALA A 103 -7.62 9.19 -21.10
CA ALA A 103 -6.26 8.90 -21.57
C ALA A 103 -6.13 7.53 -22.27
N GLY A 104 -7.24 6.80 -22.46
CA GLY A 104 -7.28 5.52 -23.18
C GLY A 104 -6.93 4.30 -22.34
N GLN A 105 -6.73 4.46 -21.02
CA GLN A 105 -6.48 3.32 -20.13
C GLN A 105 -7.78 2.62 -19.74
N GLN A 106 -7.73 1.30 -19.68
CA GLN A 106 -8.86 0.47 -19.26
C GLN A 106 -8.86 0.33 -17.73
N LEU A 107 -9.43 1.31 -17.03
CA LEU A 107 -9.63 1.26 -15.58
C LEU A 107 -11.11 1.02 -15.27
N GLU A 108 -11.39 0.03 -14.41
CA GLU A 108 -12.68 -0.14 -13.74
C GLU A 108 -12.52 -0.10 -12.22
N ILE A 109 -13.56 0.34 -11.52
CA ILE A 109 -13.58 0.34 -10.04
C ILE A 109 -14.69 -0.57 -9.54
N VAL A 110 -14.38 -1.39 -8.54
CA VAL A 110 -15.34 -2.26 -7.84
C VAL A 110 -15.53 -1.73 -6.43
N PHE A 111 -16.66 -1.09 -6.18
CA PHE A 111 -17.06 -0.61 -4.88
C PHE A 111 -17.49 -1.76 -3.97
N VAL A 112 -16.81 -1.88 -2.83
CA VAL A 112 -17.10 -2.81 -1.75
C VAL A 112 -17.62 -2.01 -0.55
N SER A 113 -18.95 -1.97 -0.42
CA SER A 113 -19.59 -1.13 0.60
C SER A 113 -19.44 -1.68 2.02
N ALA A 114 -19.10 -0.76 2.93
CA ALA A 114 -19.17 -0.92 4.39
C ALA A 114 -20.36 -0.12 4.98
N ASP A 115 -21.35 0.23 4.16
CA ASP A 115 -22.60 0.84 4.64
C ASP A 115 -23.37 -0.11 5.54
N ARG A 116 -24.14 0.47 6.47
CA ARG A 116 -24.91 -0.27 7.48
C ARG A 116 -26.34 -0.59 7.04
N SER A 117 -26.77 -0.03 5.91
CA SER A 117 -28.08 -0.29 5.31
C SER A 117 -28.01 -0.27 3.79
N GLU A 118 -28.92 -0.99 3.15
CA GLU A 118 -29.02 -1.03 1.68
C GLU A 118 -29.40 0.34 1.11
N ASP A 119 -30.19 1.15 1.82
CA ASP A 119 -30.57 2.49 1.38
C ASP A 119 -29.37 3.44 1.37
N SER A 120 -28.53 3.39 2.41
CA SER A 120 -27.28 4.16 2.45
C SER A 120 -26.33 3.74 1.33
N PHE A 121 -26.23 2.43 1.06
CA PHE A 121 -25.48 1.91 -0.08
C PHE A 121 -26.00 2.47 -1.41
N LYS A 122 -27.30 2.36 -1.67
CA LYS A 122 -27.92 2.83 -2.92
C LYS A 122 -27.72 4.32 -3.12
N GLN A 123 -27.95 5.12 -2.08
CA GLN A 123 -27.78 6.57 -2.13
C GLN A 123 -26.35 6.93 -2.54
N TYR A 124 -25.35 6.36 -1.86
CA TYR A 124 -23.95 6.69 -2.12
C TYR A 124 -23.44 6.14 -3.45
N PHE A 125 -23.83 4.91 -3.80
CA PHE A 125 -23.46 4.28 -5.06
C PHE A 125 -24.07 4.98 -6.28
N SER A 126 -25.22 5.66 -6.11
CA SER A 126 -25.84 6.43 -7.20
C SER A 126 -24.93 7.53 -7.76
N GLU A 127 -23.99 8.03 -6.95
CA GLU A 127 -23.02 9.06 -7.32
C GLU A 127 -21.79 8.51 -8.07
N MET A 128 -21.67 7.18 -8.21
CA MET A 128 -20.47 6.51 -8.72
C MET A 128 -20.71 5.89 -10.11
N PRO A 129 -19.86 6.15 -11.13
CA PRO A 129 -20.05 5.65 -12.49
C PRO A 129 -19.57 4.21 -12.69
N TRP A 130 -18.95 3.62 -11.68
CA TRP A 130 -18.28 2.33 -11.73
C TRP A 130 -19.15 1.20 -11.13
N LEU A 131 -18.55 0.02 -10.93
CA LEU A 131 -19.25 -1.17 -10.50
C LEU A 131 -19.29 -1.30 -8.96
N ALA A 132 -20.21 -2.12 -8.45
CA ALA A 132 -20.26 -2.48 -7.03
C ALA A 132 -20.56 -3.97 -6.83
N VAL A 133 -20.02 -4.54 -5.75
CA VAL A 133 -20.51 -5.83 -5.25
C VAL A 133 -21.93 -5.61 -4.68
N PRO A 134 -22.92 -6.45 -5.02
CA PRO A 134 -24.27 -6.33 -4.47
C PRO A 134 -24.26 -6.24 -2.94
N TYR A 135 -25.03 -5.29 -2.37
CA TYR A 135 -25.08 -5.11 -0.91
C TYR A 135 -25.54 -6.39 -0.18
N SER A 136 -26.50 -7.11 -0.77
CA SER A 136 -27.02 -8.39 -0.28
C SER A 136 -25.96 -9.50 -0.25
N ASP A 137 -24.91 -9.42 -1.07
CA ASP A 137 -23.82 -10.38 -1.06
C ASP A 137 -22.77 -10.03 0.00
N GLN A 138 -23.19 -10.17 1.27
CA GLN A 138 -22.33 -9.94 2.42
C GLN A 138 -21.12 -10.87 2.43
N ALA A 139 -21.29 -12.14 2.02
CA ALA A 139 -20.21 -13.12 2.00
C ALA A 139 -19.07 -12.67 1.07
N ARG A 140 -19.38 -12.23 -0.16
CA ARG A 140 -18.35 -11.76 -1.10
C ARG A 140 -17.66 -10.48 -0.63
N ARG A 141 -18.42 -9.53 -0.06
CA ARG A 141 -17.83 -8.32 0.56
C ARG A 141 -16.89 -8.68 1.72
N SER A 142 -17.25 -9.64 2.56
CA SER A 142 -16.38 -10.13 3.64
C SER A 142 -15.12 -10.82 3.10
N ARG A 143 -15.24 -11.65 2.05
CA ARG A 143 -14.09 -12.29 1.41
C ARG A 143 -13.11 -11.27 0.83
N LEU A 144 -13.60 -10.22 0.16
CA LEU A 144 -12.75 -9.15 -0.37
C LEU A 144 -12.04 -8.35 0.74
N ASN A 145 -12.75 -8.02 1.82
CA ASN A 145 -12.12 -7.37 2.98
C ASN A 145 -10.99 -8.24 3.56
N ARG A 146 -11.22 -9.54 3.68
CA ARG A 146 -10.22 -10.49 4.18
C ARG A 146 -9.04 -10.66 3.23
N LEU A 147 -9.30 -10.79 1.92
CA LEU A 147 -8.27 -10.96 0.89
C LEU A 147 -7.21 -9.86 0.97
N TYR A 148 -7.65 -8.63 1.22
CA TYR A 148 -6.74 -7.48 1.29
C TYR A 148 -6.40 -7.01 2.72
N GLY A 149 -6.89 -7.68 3.76
CA GLY A 149 -6.62 -7.30 5.15
C GLY A 149 -7.13 -5.90 5.50
N ILE A 150 -8.34 -5.56 5.05
CA ILE A 150 -8.88 -4.20 5.22
C ILE A 150 -9.30 -3.97 6.67
N HIS A 151 -8.59 -3.06 7.36
CA HIS A 151 -8.87 -2.69 8.75
C HIS A 151 -9.59 -1.34 8.89
N GLY A 152 -9.66 -0.55 7.82
CA GLY A 152 -10.22 0.79 7.84
C GLY A 152 -10.66 1.27 6.46
N ILE A 153 -11.50 2.30 6.46
CA ILE A 153 -12.00 2.97 5.26
C ILE A 153 -11.70 4.49 5.34
N PRO A 154 -11.50 5.16 4.18
CA PRO A 154 -11.50 4.59 2.84
C PRO A 154 -10.17 3.91 2.49
N THR A 155 -10.25 2.76 1.80
CA THR A 155 -9.08 2.06 1.24
C THR A 155 -9.32 1.79 -0.25
N LEU A 156 -8.30 2.05 -1.07
CA LEU A 156 -8.30 1.73 -2.50
C LEU A 156 -7.10 0.84 -2.80
N ILE A 157 -7.37 -0.37 -3.25
CA ILE A 157 -6.35 -1.30 -3.75
C ILE A 157 -6.41 -1.24 -5.28
N LEU A 158 -5.30 -0.96 -5.95
CA LEU A 158 -5.24 -1.00 -7.41
C LEU A 158 -4.56 -2.30 -7.86
N LEU A 159 -5.20 -2.96 -8.82
CA LEU A 159 -4.74 -4.20 -9.44
C LEU A 159 -4.35 -3.95 -10.90
N ASP A 160 -3.38 -4.71 -11.39
CA ASP A 160 -3.03 -4.79 -12.81
C ASP A 160 -4.04 -5.62 -13.61
N THR A 161 -3.78 -5.75 -14.91
CA THR A 161 -4.64 -6.48 -15.86
C THR A 161 -4.68 -7.98 -15.62
N GLU A 162 -3.78 -8.51 -14.81
CA GLU A 162 -3.68 -9.91 -14.39
C GLU A 162 -4.25 -10.12 -12.97
N GLY A 163 -4.77 -9.06 -12.34
CA GLY A 163 -5.35 -9.08 -10.99
C GLY A 163 -4.33 -9.10 -9.85
N GLN A 164 -3.05 -8.80 -10.12
CA GLN A 164 -2.03 -8.64 -9.10
C GLN A 164 -2.07 -7.24 -8.49
N VAL A 165 -1.73 -7.13 -7.21
CA VAL A 165 -1.73 -5.83 -6.52
C VAL A 165 -0.60 -4.95 -7.04
N ILE A 166 -0.95 -3.79 -7.59
CA ILE A 166 -0.01 -2.71 -7.90
C ILE A 166 0.27 -1.91 -6.63
N THR A 167 -0.76 -1.36 -6.00
CA THR A 167 -0.61 -0.57 -4.78
C THR A 167 -1.77 -0.80 -3.81
N ARG A 168 -1.43 -0.87 -2.52
CA ARG A 168 -2.38 -0.87 -1.40
C ARG A 168 -2.67 0.55 -0.89
N GLN A 169 -1.90 1.53 -1.35
CA GLN A 169 -1.92 2.92 -0.91
C GLN A 169 -2.70 3.81 -1.89
N GLY A 170 -3.61 3.24 -2.69
CA GLY A 170 -4.32 3.96 -3.76
C GLY A 170 -5.04 5.23 -3.29
N ARG A 171 -5.46 5.30 -2.02
CA ARG A 171 -5.98 6.53 -1.40
C ARG A 171 -4.96 7.68 -1.47
N ILE A 172 -3.74 7.42 -1.03
CA ILE A 172 -2.66 8.43 -0.98
C ILE A 172 -2.29 8.81 -2.41
N GLU A 173 -2.13 7.80 -3.28
CA GLU A 173 -1.71 8.02 -4.67
C GLU A 173 -2.71 8.88 -5.46
N VAL A 174 -4.00 8.61 -5.33
CA VAL A 174 -5.06 9.40 -5.99
C VAL A 174 -5.09 10.84 -5.48
N LEU A 175 -4.87 11.06 -4.18
CA LEU A 175 -4.87 12.41 -3.61
C LEU A 175 -3.61 13.21 -4.00
N ASN A 176 -2.47 12.54 -4.13
CA ASN A 176 -1.18 13.16 -4.44
C ASN A 176 -0.89 13.25 -5.95
N ASP A 177 -1.69 12.61 -6.81
CA ASP A 177 -1.60 12.74 -8.27
C ASP A 177 -2.95 13.11 -8.90
N PRO A 178 -3.47 14.33 -8.66
CA PRO A 178 -4.74 14.77 -9.24
C PRO A 178 -4.78 14.73 -10.78
N ALA A 179 -3.61 14.87 -11.42
CA ALA A 179 -3.48 14.85 -12.88
C ALA A 179 -3.34 13.42 -13.45
N CYS A 180 -3.29 12.38 -12.62
CA CYS A 180 -3.10 10.99 -13.01
C CYS A 180 -1.83 10.75 -13.86
N LYS A 181 -0.78 11.54 -13.67
CA LYS A 181 0.47 11.42 -14.43
C LYS A 181 1.25 10.16 -14.05
N ARG A 182 1.04 9.65 -12.83
CA ARG A 182 1.73 8.50 -12.26
C ARG A 182 0.90 7.23 -12.34
N PHE A 183 -0.31 7.26 -12.91
CA PHE A 183 -1.11 6.05 -13.14
C PHE A 183 -0.30 5.01 -13.95
N PRO A 184 -0.30 3.71 -13.59
CA PRO A 184 -1.17 3.02 -12.62
C PRO A 184 -0.65 3.01 -11.17
N TRP A 185 0.05 4.06 -10.76
CA TRP A 185 0.53 4.27 -9.38
C TRP A 185 1.33 3.09 -8.85
N HIS A 186 2.26 2.59 -9.67
CA HIS A 186 3.26 1.64 -9.20
C HIS A 186 4.00 2.22 -7.99
N PRO A 187 4.30 1.38 -6.97
CA PRO A 187 5.10 1.80 -5.83
C PRO A 187 6.37 2.48 -6.31
N GLN A 188 6.61 3.68 -5.83
CA GLN A 188 7.83 4.41 -6.16
C GLN A 188 8.95 3.87 -5.29
N PRO A 189 10.03 3.30 -5.87
CA PRO A 189 11.14 2.79 -5.07
C PRO A 189 11.76 3.90 -4.22
N VAL A 190 11.75 5.14 -4.72
CA VAL A 190 12.27 6.32 -4.03
C VAL A 190 11.25 7.44 -4.10
N MET A 191 10.96 8.07 -2.95
CA MET A 191 10.00 9.17 -2.85
C MET A 191 10.72 10.49 -2.55
N LYS A 192 10.16 11.61 -3.01
CA LYS A 192 10.55 12.93 -2.48
C LYS A 192 9.87 13.13 -1.12
N LEU A 193 10.61 13.52 -0.10
CA LEU A 193 10.04 13.91 1.18
C LEU A 193 9.22 15.20 1.02
N SER A 194 8.01 15.24 1.59
CA SER A 194 7.13 16.40 1.58
C SER A 194 6.13 16.32 2.75
N GLU A 195 5.46 17.43 3.03
CA GLU A 195 4.39 17.45 4.05
C GLU A 195 3.31 16.39 3.80
N THR A 196 3.03 16.06 2.53
CA THR A 196 1.95 15.15 2.17
C THR A 196 2.26 13.68 2.46
N ASN A 197 3.54 13.29 2.53
CA ASN A 197 3.97 11.92 2.80
C ASN A 197 4.79 11.77 4.08
N ALA A 198 5.03 12.85 4.84
CA ALA A 198 5.75 12.83 6.11
C ALA A 198 5.20 11.80 7.12
N ALA A 199 3.90 11.49 7.09
CA ALA A 199 3.31 10.46 7.95
C ALA A 199 3.92 9.06 7.72
N GLN A 200 4.45 8.78 6.53
CA GLN A 200 5.10 7.50 6.21
C GLN A 200 6.41 7.27 6.95
N LEU A 201 7.05 8.33 7.46
CA LEU A 201 8.25 8.21 8.31
C LEU A 201 7.99 7.44 9.61
N HIS A 202 6.71 7.29 10.00
CA HIS A 202 6.29 6.52 11.16
C HIS A 202 5.86 5.09 10.84
N GLU A 203 5.79 4.70 9.57
CA GLU A 203 5.37 3.34 9.17
C GLU A 203 6.48 2.30 9.34
N GLY A 204 7.74 2.73 9.38
CA GLY A 204 8.91 1.89 9.60
C GLY A 204 10.21 2.66 9.40
N PRO A 205 11.36 1.98 9.43
CA PRO A 205 12.64 2.59 9.10
C PRO A 205 12.64 3.21 7.71
N CYS A 206 13.26 4.38 7.57
CA CYS A 206 13.39 5.09 6.31
C CYS A 206 14.82 5.56 6.07
N LEU A 207 15.36 5.26 4.90
CA LEU A 207 16.58 5.87 4.41
C LEU A 207 16.23 7.21 3.77
N VAL A 208 16.88 8.28 4.23
CA VAL A 208 16.72 9.63 3.70
C VAL A 208 18.08 10.12 3.20
N LEU A 209 18.14 10.46 1.91
CA LEU A 209 19.28 11.15 1.32
C LEU A 209 18.94 12.64 1.20
N PHE A 210 19.52 13.45 2.07
CA PHE A 210 19.41 14.90 1.98
C PHE A 210 20.44 15.44 0.98
N VAL A 211 20.02 16.39 0.15
CA VAL A 211 20.86 17.07 -0.84
C VAL A 211 20.51 18.56 -0.91
N ASP A 212 21.47 19.38 -1.31
CA ASP A 212 21.26 20.82 -1.57
C ASP A 212 20.53 20.95 -2.92
N ALA A 213 19.19 20.94 -2.87
CA ALA A 213 18.32 21.00 -4.03
C ALA A 213 17.06 21.80 -3.69
N GLU A 214 16.86 22.93 -4.37
CA GLU A 214 15.68 23.79 -4.19
C GLU A 214 14.53 23.32 -5.11
N GLU A 215 14.87 22.76 -6.27
CA GLU A 215 13.89 22.31 -7.26
C GLU A 215 13.77 20.78 -7.39
N GLU A 216 12.59 20.29 -7.81
CA GLU A 216 12.38 18.85 -8.02
C GLU A 216 13.30 18.25 -9.09
N CYS A 217 13.71 19.04 -10.09
CA CYS A 217 14.61 18.56 -11.13
C CYS A 217 16.02 18.28 -10.58
N GLU A 218 16.43 18.99 -9.52
CA GLU A 218 17.74 18.87 -8.88
C GLU A 218 17.82 17.65 -7.95
N LEU A 219 16.68 17.11 -7.53
CA LEU A 219 16.60 15.87 -6.75
C LEU A 219 16.84 14.61 -7.61
N GLN A 220 16.69 14.70 -8.94
CA GLN A 220 16.75 13.52 -9.82
C GLN A 220 18.07 12.74 -9.74
N PRO A 221 19.27 13.37 -9.69
CA PRO A 221 20.52 12.63 -9.53
C PRO A 221 20.57 11.84 -8.23
N ALA A 222 20.08 12.42 -7.12
CA ALA A 222 20.02 11.75 -5.82
C ALA A 222 19.04 10.57 -5.84
N GLN A 223 17.88 10.73 -6.49
CA GLN A 223 16.93 9.64 -6.69
C GLN A 223 17.54 8.50 -7.49
N GLN A 224 18.15 8.80 -8.64
CA GLN A 224 18.80 7.81 -9.50
C GLN A 224 19.96 7.09 -8.80
N LEU A 225 20.63 7.75 -7.86
CA LEU A 225 21.73 7.18 -7.09
C LEU A 225 21.26 6.08 -6.14
N ILE A 226 20.11 6.26 -5.46
CA ILE A 226 19.59 5.28 -4.48
C ILE A 226 18.53 4.34 -5.05
N GLN A 227 17.93 4.68 -6.20
CA GLN A 227 16.85 3.91 -6.83
C GLN A 227 17.19 2.44 -7.12
N PRO A 228 18.35 2.07 -7.69
CA PRO A 228 18.67 0.67 -7.95
C PRO A 228 18.68 -0.20 -6.68
N ILE A 229 19.08 0.38 -5.54
CA ILE A 229 19.12 -0.31 -4.25
C ILE A 229 17.70 -0.51 -3.73
N ALA A 230 16.85 0.52 -3.83
CA ALA A 230 15.46 0.44 -3.44
C ALA A 230 14.66 -0.57 -4.29
N GLU A 231 14.90 -0.60 -5.61
CA GLU A 231 14.28 -1.55 -6.53
C GLU A 231 14.70 -3.00 -6.24
N GLU A 232 15.99 -3.23 -5.97
CA GLU A 232 16.50 -4.55 -5.59
C GLU A 232 15.82 -5.04 -4.29
N LEU A 233 15.75 -4.18 -3.28
CA LEU A 233 15.13 -4.49 -1.99
C LEU A 233 13.62 -4.74 -2.13
N LEU A 234 12.91 -3.94 -2.94
CA LEU A 234 11.50 -4.14 -3.26
C LEU A 234 11.27 -5.45 -4.00
N ALA A 235 12.09 -5.77 -5.00
CA ALA A 235 11.96 -7.02 -5.76
C ALA A 235 12.15 -8.27 -4.88
N ILE A 236 13.15 -8.25 -3.98
CA ILE A 236 13.43 -9.36 -3.06
C ILE A 236 12.23 -9.62 -2.13
N HIS A 237 11.64 -8.56 -1.55
CA HIS A 237 10.53 -8.71 -0.60
C HIS A 237 9.20 -8.98 -1.31
N LYS A 238 8.98 -8.38 -2.49
CA LYS A 238 7.85 -8.72 -3.36
C LYS A 238 7.84 -10.21 -3.72
N ALA A 239 9.00 -10.80 -4.04
CA ALA A 239 9.12 -12.23 -4.35
C ALA A 239 8.82 -13.15 -3.14
N LYS A 240 8.90 -12.61 -1.91
CA LYS A 240 8.56 -13.30 -0.66
C LYS A 240 7.14 -13.02 -0.16
N GLU A 241 6.39 -12.14 -0.84
CA GLU A 241 5.10 -11.62 -0.37
C GLU A 241 5.20 -10.94 1.02
N GLU A 242 6.33 -10.27 1.27
CA GLU A 242 6.61 -9.55 2.52
C GLU A 242 6.66 -8.04 2.27
N ASP A 243 6.38 -7.26 3.33
CA ASP A 243 6.56 -5.81 3.29
C ASP A 243 8.05 -5.46 3.22
N THR A 244 8.37 -4.35 2.57
CA THR A 244 9.75 -3.86 2.48
C THR A 244 10.20 -3.32 3.84
N PRO A 245 11.34 -3.78 4.39
CA PRO A 245 11.81 -3.37 5.72
C PRO A 245 12.33 -1.93 5.80
N LEU A 246 12.51 -1.26 4.66
CA LEU A 246 13.11 0.07 4.57
C LEU A 246 12.45 0.87 3.44
N LEU A 247 11.95 2.07 3.76
CA LEU A 247 11.47 3.04 2.78
C LEU A 247 12.63 3.95 2.33
N PHE A 248 12.58 4.48 1.11
CA PHE A 248 13.63 5.35 0.57
C PHE A 248 13.08 6.72 0.20
N PHE A 249 13.72 7.76 0.70
CA PHE A 249 13.40 9.15 0.44
C PHE A 249 14.62 9.94 -0.02
N VAL A 250 14.37 10.93 -0.86
CA VAL A 250 15.26 12.07 -1.06
C VAL A 250 14.63 13.31 -0.45
N ALA A 251 15.44 14.16 0.15
CA ALA A 251 15.02 15.41 0.78
C ALA A 251 15.88 16.56 0.25
N GLY A 252 15.21 17.64 -0.16
CA GLY A 252 15.87 18.86 -0.65
C GLY A 252 15.92 19.93 0.44
N GLU A 253 16.01 21.18 0.00
CA GLU A 253 15.90 22.37 0.85
C GLU A 253 14.43 22.82 0.91
N ASP A 254 13.71 22.37 1.94
CA ASP A 254 12.34 22.81 2.22
C ASP A 254 12.00 22.73 3.72
N ASP A 255 10.95 23.46 4.13
CA ASP A 255 10.50 23.56 5.53
C ASP A 255 10.26 22.18 6.18
N MET A 256 9.84 21.19 5.39
CA MET A 256 9.59 19.83 5.87
C MET A 256 10.91 19.11 6.18
N SER A 257 11.90 19.22 5.30
CA SER A 257 13.23 18.63 5.45
C SER A 257 13.97 19.26 6.62
N ASP A 258 13.85 20.58 6.80
CA ASP A 258 14.42 21.32 7.94
C ASP A 258 13.77 20.87 9.26
N SER A 259 12.43 20.83 9.29
CA SER A 259 11.69 20.35 10.47
C SER A 259 12.08 18.92 10.86
N LEU A 260 12.31 18.05 9.86
CA LEU A 260 12.76 16.67 10.10
C LEU A 260 14.17 16.65 10.67
N ARG A 261 15.11 17.44 10.13
CA ARG A 261 16.48 17.54 10.63
C ARG A 261 16.52 18.05 12.07
N ASP A 262 15.78 19.09 12.38
CA ASP A 262 15.65 19.64 13.73
C ASP A 262 15.10 18.61 14.72
N TYR A 263 14.00 17.95 14.35
CA TYR A 263 13.38 16.92 15.19
C TYR A 263 14.32 15.74 15.46
N THR A 264 15.15 15.39 14.49
CA THR A 264 16.08 14.25 14.57
C THR A 264 17.50 14.66 15.01
N ASN A 265 17.74 15.94 15.26
CA ASN A 265 19.05 16.52 15.57
C ASN A 265 20.13 16.11 14.55
N LEU A 266 19.81 16.17 13.26
CA LEU A 266 20.74 15.88 12.17
C LEU A 266 21.57 17.13 11.79
N PRO A 267 22.79 16.95 11.27
CA PRO A 267 23.58 18.04 10.72
C PRO A 267 22.86 18.75 9.56
N GLU A 268 23.13 20.05 9.39
CA GLU A 268 22.64 20.84 8.25
C GLU A 268 23.45 20.62 6.96
N ALA A 269 24.69 20.13 7.05
CA ALA A 269 25.51 19.87 5.87
C ALA A 269 24.92 18.77 4.98
N ALA A 270 24.80 19.03 3.68
CA ALA A 270 24.47 18.04 2.67
C ALA A 270 25.67 17.81 1.71
N PRO A 271 25.71 16.68 0.98
CA PRO A 271 24.73 15.61 1.02
C PRO A 271 24.86 14.77 2.30
N LEU A 272 23.73 14.32 2.86
CA LEU A 272 23.69 13.53 4.11
C LEU A 272 22.85 12.27 3.89
N LEU A 273 23.48 11.10 4.04
CA LEU A 273 22.80 9.81 3.97
C LEU A 273 22.51 9.30 5.39
N THR A 274 21.24 9.12 5.72
CA THR A 274 20.82 8.64 7.03
C THR A 274 19.72 7.58 6.93
N ILE A 275 19.63 6.70 7.93
CA ILE A 275 18.46 5.88 8.20
C ILE A 275 17.83 6.38 9.50
N LEU A 276 16.52 6.61 9.48
CA LEU A 276 15.72 7.05 10.61
C LEU A 276 14.73 5.95 10.98
N ASP A 277 14.71 5.58 12.24
CA ASP A 277 13.69 4.72 12.83
C ASP A 277 12.97 5.48 13.94
N MET A 278 11.81 6.06 13.57
CA MET A 278 10.99 6.84 14.49
C MET A 278 10.39 5.99 15.61
N SER A 279 10.19 4.69 15.35
CA SER A 279 9.61 3.76 16.34
C SER A 279 10.64 3.38 17.41
N ALA A 280 11.89 3.17 17.00
CA ALA A 280 13.02 2.92 17.90
C ALA A 280 13.63 4.21 18.48
N ARG A 281 13.21 5.38 17.99
CA ARG A 281 13.83 6.69 18.29
C ARG A 281 15.34 6.69 18.04
N ALA A 282 15.74 6.10 16.92
CA ALA A 282 17.13 5.93 16.54
C ALA A 282 17.39 6.50 15.14
N LYS A 283 18.57 7.09 14.96
CA LYS A 283 19.13 7.49 13.68
C LYS A 283 20.47 6.80 13.45
N TYR A 284 20.80 6.60 12.19
CA TYR A 284 22.05 6.03 11.73
C TYR A 284 22.58 6.96 10.64
N MET A 285 23.80 7.46 10.78
CA MET A 285 24.40 8.35 9.80
C MET A 285 25.53 7.61 9.08
N CYS A 286 25.60 7.78 7.76
CA CYS A 286 26.70 7.28 6.96
C CYS A 286 27.78 8.37 6.85
N ASP A 287 28.87 8.22 7.60
CA ASP A 287 29.99 9.15 7.59
C ASP A 287 30.99 8.76 6.49
N VAL A 288 30.84 9.36 5.31
CA VAL A 288 31.69 9.13 4.13
C VAL A 288 31.92 10.44 3.37
N ASP A 289 33.08 10.54 2.70
CA ASP A 289 33.41 11.71 1.88
C ASP A 289 32.56 11.79 0.60
N GLU A 290 32.16 10.64 0.04
CA GLU A 290 31.38 10.58 -1.20
C GLU A 290 30.31 9.48 -1.11
N ILE A 291 29.07 9.87 -1.42
CA ILE A 291 27.93 8.96 -1.44
C ILE A 291 27.82 8.36 -2.83
N THR A 292 28.09 7.06 -2.95
CA THR A 292 27.99 6.30 -4.21
C THR A 292 26.97 5.15 -4.07
N PRO A 293 26.45 4.57 -5.16
CA PRO A 293 25.54 3.43 -5.08
C PRO A 293 26.10 2.24 -4.26
N THR A 294 27.42 2.00 -4.34
CA THR A 294 28.10 0.97 -3.55
C THR A 294 28.05 1.27 -2.06
N VAL A 295 28.29 2.52 -1.67
CA VAL A 295 28.21 2.97 -0.27
C VAL A 295 26.78 2.83 0.26
N VAL A 296 25.79 3.30 -0.51
CA VAL A 296 24.37 3.18 -0.14
C VAL A 296 23.98 1.72 0.04
N LYS A 297 24.37 0.85 -0.90
CA LYS A 297 24.10 -0.59 -0.80
C LYS A 297 24.72 -1.22 0.45
N GLN A 298 25.97 -0.88 0.75
CA GLN A 298 26.64 -1.38 1.94
C GLN A 298 25.97 -0.88 3.22
N PHE A 299 25.62 0.41 3.28
CA PHE A 299 24.94 1.02 4.43
C PHE A 299 23.58 0.38 4.71
N VAL A 300 22.78 0.14 3.66
CA VAL A 300 21.51 -0.59 3.76
C VAL A 300 21.73 -2.04 4.24
N SER A 301 22.73 -2.75 3.69
CA SER A 301 23.05 -4.12 4.12
C SER A 301 23.42 -4.17 5.59
N ASP A 302 24.29 -3.26 6.04
CA ASP A 302 24.74 -3.21 7.43
C ASP A 302 23.61 -2.81 8.40
N PHE A 303 22.66 -1.99 7.96
CA PHE A 303 21.45 -1.71 8.74
C PHE A 303 20.57 -2.96 8.90
N LEU A 304 20.26 -3.65 7.80
CA LEU A 304 19.41 -4.84 7.81
C LEU A 304 20.04 -6.02 8.57
N GLU A 305 21.37 -6.07 8.64
CA GLU A 305 22.13 -7.05 9.41
C GLU A 305 22.43 -6.60 10.85
N GLU A 306 21.84 -5.49 11.31
CA GLU A 306 22.00 -4.93 12.66
C GLU A 306 23.46 -4.62 13.06
N LYS A 307 24.31 -4.29 12.08
CA LYS A 307 25.73 -3.96 12.29
C LYS A 307 25.97 -2.49 12.60
N LEU A 308 25.03 -1.62 12.22
CA LEU A 308 25.15 -0.19 12.45
C LEU A 308 24.90 0.16 13.92
N LYS A 309 25.63 1.16 14.41
CA LYS A 309 25.43 1.68 15.77
C LYS A 309 24.33 2.75 15.76
N PRO A 310 23.25 2.60 16.55
CA PRO A 310 22.22 3.62 16.63
C PRO A 310 22.69 4.84 17.43
N GLU A 311 22.27 6.02 16.98
CA GLU A 311 22.30 7.27 17.74
C GLU A 311 20.88 7.68 18.14
N PRO A 312 20.66 8.26 19.33
CA PRO A 312 19.33 8.66 19.75
C PRO A 312 18.78 9.86 18.97
N ILE A 313 17.47 9.84 18.73
CA ILE A 313 16.64 10.99 18.32
C ILE A 313 16.12 11.74 19.55
#